data_AF-H2AXU7-F1
#
_entry.id   AF-H2AXU7-F1
#
_cell.length_a   1.000
_cell.length_b   1.000
_cell.length_c   1.000
_cell.angle_alpha   90.00
_cell.angle_beta   90.00
_cell.angle_gamma   90.00
#
_symmetry.space_group_name_H-M   'P 1'
#
loop_
_entity.id
_entity.type
_entity.pdbx_description
1 polymer ?
#
loop_
_entity_poly.entity_id
_entity_poly.type
_entity_poly.pdbx_seq_one_letter_code
_entity_poly.pdbx_strand_id
1 'polypeptide(L)'
;MSFFLNTYGSQEVSQEKLDVAEVQFEAMNSTFNNILKSCLEKCIPHEGYSEGDLTKGEMCCIDRCVAKIHFSNRLIGGLVQARGFTPENSLPHYETIKDKLLQSQQHEEK
;
A
#
# COMPACT_ATOMS: atom_id res chain seq x y z
N MET A 1 26.58 28.71 -19.63
CA MET A 1 25.30 28.55 -20.34
C MET A 1 24.62 27.23 -19.98
N SER A 2 24.42 26.95 -18.67
CA SER A 2 23.86 25.66 -18.21
C SER A 2 22.68 25.83 -17.23
N PHE A 3 22.23 27.07 -17.01
CA PHE A 3 21.10 27.40 -16.14
C PHE A 3 19.75 27.43 -16.88
N PHE A 4 19.74 27.29 -18.21
CA PHE A 4 18.52 27.35 -19.05
C PHE A 4 17.91 25.98 -19.40
N LEU A 5 18.52 24.87 -18.96
CA LEU A 5 17.99 23.50 -19.18
C LEU A 5 17.50 22.84 -17.90
N ASN A 6 17.30 23.59 -16.82
CA ASN A 6 16.78 23.04 -15.58
C ASN A 6 15.24 23.09 -15.59
N THR A 7 14.64 22.17 -16.36
CA THR A 7 13.16 21.99 -16.40
C THR A 7 12.57 21.57 -15.04
N TYR A 8 13.42 21.33 -14.04
CA TYR A 8 13.05 20.96 -12.67
C TYR A 8 13.38 22.03 -11.62
N GLY A 9 13.95 23.17 -12.01
CA GLY A 9 14.39 24.21 -11.07
C GLY A 9 13.27 24.96 -10.34
N SER A 10 12.00 24.72 -10.72
CA SER A 10 10.84 25.42 -10.15
C SER A 10 9.68 24.46 -9.81
N GLN A 11 9.96 23.23 -9.38
CA GLN A 11 8.96 22.48 -8.62
C GLN A 11 8.95 23.03 -7.19
N GLU A 12 8.05 23.98 -6.94
CA GLU A 12 7.71 24.38 -5.59
C GLU A 12 7.12 23.16 -4.87
N VAL A 13 7.85 22.67 -3.87
CA VAL A 13 7.43 21.55 -3.02
C VAL A 13 6.35 22.09 -2.08
N SER A 14 5.10 21.97 -2.50
CA SER A 14 3.95 22.27 -1.63
C SER A 14 3.75 21.14 -0.62
N GLN A 15 3.56 21.48 0.65
CA GLN A 15 3.32 20.52 1.73
C GLN A 15 2.20 19.53 1.40
N GLU A 16 1.09 20.01 0.84
CA GLU A 16 -0.05 19.17 0.43
C GLU A 16 0.35 18.06 -0.57
N LYS A 17 1.25 18.35 -1.51
CA LYS A 17 1.75 17.34 -2.46
C LYS A 17 2.64 16.30 -1.79
N LEU A 18 3.36 16.69 -0.73
CA LEU A 18 4.14 15.76 0.08
C LEU A 18 3.22 14.83 0.86
N ASP A 19 2.18 15.38 1.50
CA ASP A 19 1.22 14.60 2.28
C ASP A 19 0.48 13.57 1.39
N VAL A 20 0.07 13.97 0.17
CA VAL A 20 -0.53 13.04 -0.80
C VAL A 20 0.47 11.96 -1.26
N ALA A 21 1.73 12.34 -1.48
CA ALA A 21 2.77 11.39 -1.87
C ALA A 21 3.08 10.39 -0.74
N GLU A 22 3.04 10.83 0.51
CA GLU A 22 3.23 9.96 1.68
C GLU A 22 2.14 8.89 1.76
N VAL A 23 0.87 9.28 1.61
CA VAL A 23 -0.26 8.32 1.60
C VAL A 23 -0.15 7.33 0.44
N GLN A 24 0.25 7.79 -0.75
CA GLN A 24 0.48 6.90 -1.90
C GLN A 24 1.60 5.91 -1.62
N PHE A 25 2.69 6.36 -0.99
CA PHE A 25 3.78 5.49 -0.60
C PHE A 25 3.36 4.46 0.43
N GLU A 26 2.58 4.86 1.44
CA GLU A 26 2.05 3.94 2.46
C GLU A 26 1.16 2.85 1.83
N ALA A 27 0.27 3.23 0.91
CA ALA A 27 -0.56 2.28 0.17
C ALA A 27 0.28 1.28 -0.65
N MET A 28 1.34 1.75 -1.32
CA MET A 28 2.28 0.89 -2.06
C MET A 28 3.04 -0.05 -1.11
N ASN A 29 3.51 0.46 0.03
CA ASN A 29 4.25 -0.30 1.02
C ASN A 29 3.38 -1.41 1.64
N SER A 30 2.14 -1.10 2.00
CA SER A 30 1.17 -2.08 2.51
C SER A 30 0.95 -3.22 1.50
N THR A 31 0.77 -2.87 0.22
CA THR A 31 0.63 -3.83 -0.87
C THR A 31 1.88 -4.71 -1.01
N PHE A 32 3.07 -4.11 -0.99
CA PHE A 32 4.34 -4.83 -1.10
C PHE A 32 4.53 -5.83 0.04
N ASN A 33 4.28 -5.42 1.28
CA ASN A 33 4.36 -6.32 2.44
C ASN A 33 3.37 -7.48 2.36
N ASN A 34 2.17 -7.25 1.82
CA ASN A 34 1.19 -8.31 1.57
C ASN A 34 1.67 -9.31 0.49
N ILE A 35 2.27 -8.82 -0.59
CA ILE A 35 2.87 -9.67 -1.63
C ILE A 35 3.99 -10.52 -1.03
N LEU A 36 4.90 -9.88 -0.26
CA LEU A 36 6.02 -10.55 0.38
C LEU A 36 5.55 -11.69 1.28
N LYS A 37 4.63 -11.41 2.21
CA LYS A 37 4.09 -12.40 3.13
C LYS A 37 3.38 -13.55 2.39
N SER A 38 2.56 -13.21 1.39
CA SER A 38 1.78 -14.20 0.64
C SER A 38 2.67 -15.12 -0.22
N CYS A 39 3.73 -14.59 -0.83
CA CYS A 39 4.64 -15.40 -1.63
C CYS A 39 5.60 -16.21 -0.77
N LEU A 40 6.00 -15.69 0.40
CA LEU A 40 6.73 -16.45 1.40
C LEU A 40 5.93 -17.69 1.82
N GLU A 41 4.66 -17.52 2.21
CA GLU A 41 3.78 -18.61 2.63
C GLU A 41 3.49 -19.64 1.52
N LYS A 42 3.45 -19.21 0.26
CA LYS A 42 3.12 -20.10 -0.87
C LYS A 42 4.30 -20.86 -1.45
N CYS A 43 5.48 -20.23 -1.49
CA CYS A 43 6.62 -20.75 -2.23
C CYS A 43 7.71 -21.32 -1.33
N ILE A 44 7.75 -20.95 -0.05
CA ILE A 44 8.76 -21.45 0.89
C ILE A 44 8.11 -22.46 1.84
N PRO A 45 8.61 -23.72 1.89
CA PRO A 45 8.01 -24.76 2.68
C PRO A 45 8.17 -24.52 4.19
N HIS A 46 7.11 -24.79 4.96
CA HIS A 46 7.11 -24.66 6.42
C HIS A 46 7.72 -25.88 7.15
N GLU A 47 7.81 -27.03 6.48
CA GLU A 47 8.25 -28.30 7.07
C GLU A 47 9.77 -28.36 7.34
N GLY A 48 10.54 -27.47 6.71
CA GLY A 48 11.97 -27.34 6.94
C GLY A 48 12.70 -26.71 5.76
N TYR A 49 13.82 -26.05 6.06
CA TYR A 49 14.74 -25.53 5.07
C TYR A 49 15.82 -26.56 4.76
N SER A 50 15.97 -26.93 3.49
CA SER A 50 17.03 -27.87 3.08
C SER A 50 18.39 -27.19 3.00
N GLU A 51 18.43 -25.94 2.54
CA GLU A 51 19.63 -25.14 2.34
C GLU A 51 19.31 -23.65 2.58
N GLY A 52 20.35 -22.82 2.72
CA GLY A 52 20.17 -21.38 2.99
C GLY A 52 19.87 -20.55 1.75
N ASP A 53 20.23 -21.06 0.57
CA ASP A 53 19.94 -20.44 -0.71
C ASP A 53 18.59 -20.91 -1.26
N LEU A 54 17.99 -20.11 -2.14
CA LEU A 54 16.75 -20.50 -2.81
C LEU A 54 17.03 -21.54 -3.88
N THR A 55 16.31 -22.65 -3.85
CA THR A 55 16.32 -23.64 -4.91
C THR A 55 15.74 -23.04 -6.20
N LYS A 56 16.08 -23.62 -7.36
CA LYS A 56 15.50 -23.21 -8.65
C LYS A 56 13.96 -23.28 -8.64
N GLY A 57 13.38 -24.25 -7.92
CA GLY A 57 11.94 -24.40 -7.79
C GLY A 57 11.30 -23.23 -7.05
N GLU A 58 11.89 -22.83 -5.92
CA GLU A 58 11.43 -21.70 -5.11
C GLU A 58 11.58 -20.38 -5.87
N MET A 59 12.72 -20.15 -6.54
CA MET A 59 12.91 -18.95 -7.38
C MET A 59 11.84 -18.83 -8.47
N CYS A 60 11.62 -19.89 -9.25
CA CYS A 60 10.59 -19.89 -10.29
C CYS A 60 9.15 -19.77 -9.72
N CYS A 61 8.91 -20.29 -8.51
CA CYS A 61 7.63 -20.12 -7.82
C CYS A 61 7.41 -18.65 -7.44
N ILE A 62 8.41 -17.99 -6.85
CA ILE A 62 8.34 -16.60 -6.41
C ILE A 62 8.01 -15.67 -7.59
N ASP A 63 8.70 -15.81 -8.73
CA ASP A 63 8.43 -15.02 -9.94
C ASP A 63 6.96 -15.14 -10.39
N ARG A 64 6.45 -16.38 -10.44
CA ARG A 64 5.06 -16.66 -10.81
C ARG A 64 4.07 -16.16 -9.76
N CYS A 65 4.44 -16.25 -8.48
CA CYS A 65 3.62 -15.80 -7.37
C CYS A 65 3.40 -14.29 -7.42
N VAL A 66 4.48 -13.52 -7.54
CA VAL A 66 4.41 -12.05 -7.61
C VAL A 66 3.58 -11.62 -8.82
N ALA A 67 3.79 -12.22 -9.99
CA ALA A 67 3.00 -11.91 -11.19
C ALA A 67 1.50 -12.16 -10.97
N LYS A 68 1.13 -13.28 -10.35
CA LYS A 68 -0.28 -13.61 -10.05
C LYS A 68 -0.89 -12.68 -9.01
N ILE A 69 -0.20 -12.42 -7.90
CA ILE A 69 -0.74 -11.57 -6.83
C ILE A 69 -0.87 -10.13 -7.30
N HIS A 70 0.10 -9.62 -8.05
CA HIS A 70 0.03 -8.26 -8.58
C HIS A 70 -1.16 -8.10 -9.55
N PHE A 71 -1.38 -9.09 -10.42
CA PHE A 71 -2.56 -9.13 -11.29
C PHE A 71 -3.86 -9.19 -10.49
N SER A 72 -3.94 -10.08 -9.49
CA SER A 72 -5.11 -10.18 -8.61
C SER A 72 -5.39 -8.88 -7.86
N ASN A 73 -4.35 -8.19 -7.37
CA ASN A 73 -4.51 -6.92 -6.68
C ASN A 73 -5.10 -5.85 -7.60
N ARG A 74 -4.61 -5.72 -8.84
CA ARG A 74 -5.21 -4.80 -9.83
C ARG A 74 -6.67 -5.14 -10.13
N LEU A 75 -6.98 -6.43 -10.30
CA LEU A 75 -8.35 -6.88 -10.59
C LEU A 75 -9.30 -6.56 -9.44
N ILE A 76 -8.91 -6.92 -8.21
CA ILE A 76 -9.69 -6.62 -7.01
C ILE A 76 -9.85 -5.11 -6.85
N GLY A 77 -8.77 -4.34 -7.04
CA GLY A 77 -8.79 -2.88 -7.02
C GLY A 77 -9.83 -2.27 -7.96
N GLY A 78 -9.90 -2.76 -9.20
CA GLY A 78 -10.94 -2.33 -10.15
C GLY A 78 -12.36 -2.75 -9.72
N LEU A 79 -12.51 -3.96 -9.18
CA LEU A 79 -13.80 -4.47 -8.72
C LEU A 79 -14.35 -3.70 -7.52
N VAL A 80 -13.50 -3.41 -6.52
CA VAL A 80 -13.93 -2.69 -5.31
C VAL A 80 -14.33 -1.25 -5.64
N GLN A 81 -13.65 -0.61 -6.60
CA GLN A 81 -14.04 0.70 -7.12
C GLN A 81 -15.38 0.63 -7.86
N ALA A 82 -15.56 -0.36 -8.75
CA ALA A 82 -16.82 -0.56 -9.47
C ALA A 82 -18.01 -0.83 -8.54
N ARG A 83 -17.77 -1.41 -7.36
CA ARG A 83 -18.79 -1.67 -6.34
C ARG A 83 -18.99 -0.52 -5.34
N GLY A 84 -18.22 0.57 -5.44
CA GLY A 84 -18.33 1.70 -4.52
C GLY A 84 -17.89 1.39 -3.09
N PHE A 85 -16.91 0.48 -2.92
CA PHE A 85 -16.28 0.23 -1.63
C PHE A 85 -15.42 1.43 -1.24
N THR A 86 -15.97 2.31 -0.42
CA THR A 86 -15.28 3.46 0.17
C THR A 86 -15.38 3.39 1.69
N PRO A 87 -14.51 4.11 2.43
CA PRO A 87 -14.57 4.18 3.88
C PRO A 87 -15.94 4.63 4.40
N GLU A 88 -16.59 5.58 3.71
CA GLU A 88 -17.92 6.09 4.09
C GLU A 88 -18.98 4.99 4.05
N ASN A 89 -18.97 4.15 3.02
CA ASN A 89 -19.98 3.11 2.84
C ASN A 89 -19.67 1.82 3.62
N SER A 90 -18.41 1.58 3.94
CA SER A 90 -17.95 0.25 4.43
C SER A 90 -17.58 0.24 5.91
N LEU A 91 -17.37 1.41 6.54
CA LEU A 91 -16.90 1.53 7.92
C LEU A 91 -17.87 2.40 8.77
N PRO A 92 -19.12 1.95 9.01
CA PRO A 92 -20.12 2.75 9.73
C PRO A 92 -19.74 3.06 11.19
N HIS A 93 -18.92 2.20 11.81
CA HIS A 93 -18.45 2.41 13.18
C HIS A 93 -17.45 3.57 13.29
N TYR A 94 -16.79 3.94 12.19
CA TYR A 94 -15.80 5.00 12.18
C TYR A 94 -16.43 6.38 12.40
N GLU A 95 -17.66 6.58 11.92
CA GLU A 95 -18.43 7.82 12.12
C GLU A 95 -18.65 8.08 13.61
N THR A 96 -19.08 7.06 14.35
CA THR A 96 -19.31 7.18 15.80
C THR A 96 -18.02 7.51 16.58
N ILE A 97 -16.88 6.99 16.14
CA ILE A 97 -15.58 7.28 16.78
C ILE A 97 -15.11 8.69 16.42
N LYS A 98 -15.28 9.10 15.16
CA LYS A 98 -14.95 10.45 14.69
C LYS A 98 -15.71 11.51 15.47
N ASP A 99 -17.01 11.31 15.69
CA ASP A 99 -17.83 12.24 16.47
C ASP A 99 -17.36 12.38 17.91
N LYS A 100 -16.99 11.26 18.55
CA LYS A 100 -16.44 11.26 19.92
C LYS A 100 -15.08 11.97 20.00
N LEU A 101 -14.21 11.78 19.02
CA LEU A 101 -12.91 12.45 18.95
C LEU A 101 -13.06 13.97 18.76
N LEU A 102 -13.99 14.39 17.90
CA LEU A 102 -14.30 15.81 17.70
C LEU A 102 -14.85 16.45 18.99
N GLN A 103 -15.70 15.73 19.73
CA GLN A 103 -16.22 16.19 21.02
C GLN A 103 -15.11 16.29 22.09
N SER A 104 -14.16 15.35 22.14
CA SER A 104 -13.05 15.43 23.09
C SER A 104 -12.10 16.60 22.80
N GLN A 105 -11.83 16.89 21.52
CA GLN A 105 -11.00 18.05 21.14
C GLN A 105 -11.67 19.39 21.55
N GLN A 106 -13.00 19.48 21.44
CA GLN A 106 -13.75 20.66 21.91
C GLN A 106 -13.77 20.82 23.43
N HIS A 107 -13.51 19.75 24.19
CA HIS A 107 -13.37 19.80 25.64
C HIS A 107 -11.95 20.17 26.10
N GLU A 108 -10.92 19.96 25.28
CA GLU A 108 -9.53 20.35 25.60
C GLU A 108 -9.25 21.83 25.33
N GLU A 109 -10.01 22.49 24.44
CA GLU A 109 -9.88 23.94 24.17
C GLU A 109 -10.69 24.85 25.11
N LYS A 110 -11.37 24.29 26.12
CA LYS A 110 -12.12 25.04 27.16
C LYS A 110 -11.47 24.91 28.54
#